data_AF-A0A1G5KJI4-F1
#
_entry.id   AF-A0A1G5KJI4-F1
#
_cell.length_a   1.000
_cell.length_b   1.000
_cell.length_c   1.000
_cell.angle_alpha   90.00
_cell.angle_beta   90.00
_cell.angle_gamma   90.00
#
_symmetry.space_group_name_H-M   'P 1'
#
loop_
_entity.id
_entity.type
_entity.pdbx_description
1 polymer ?
#
loop_
_entity_poly.entity_id
_entity_poly.type
_entity_poly.pdbx_seq_one_letter_code
_entity_poly.pdbx_strand_id
1 'polypeptide(L)'
;MKQLIVIFISLFTINSFCQNDFTEKTSFKQKPNGELAAENFSFSYSNGKLTVTDMDLNIIKNHAVEFYNSSYSRDGNFYLVAYMSDLKKFDQVDSKKNFLGIFTFFYDKKGGALLKIKIDSILDDKTNRPANDVFYTEKGKEVIFGN
;
A
#
# COMPACT_ATOMS: atom_id res chain seq x y z
N MET A 1 37.24 50.06 -5.99
CA MET A 1 36.56 49.27 -4.94
C MET A 1 35.48 48.44 -5.63
N LYS A 2 35.72 47.13 -5.85
CA LYS A 2 34.71 46.22 -6.44
C LYS A 2 33.95 45.57 -5.28
N GLN A 3 32.68 45.91 -5.12
CA GLN A 3 31.80 45.25 -4.15
C GLN A 3 31.47 43.84 -4.65
N LEU A 4 31.78 42.84 -3.83
CA LEU A 4 31.45 41.45 -4.05
C LEU A 4 30.06 41.21 -3.43
N ILE A 5 29.02 41.08 -4.26
CA ILE A 5 27.68 40.68 -3.82
C ILE A 5 27.67 39.15 -3.71
N VAL A 6 27.61 38.63 -2.50
CA VAL A 6 27.42 37.21 -2.22
C VAL A 6 25.91 36.97 -2.05
N ILE A 7 25.29 36.33 -3.03
CA ILE A 7 23.88 35.91 -2.97
C ILE A 7 23.83 34.56 -2.25
N PHE A 8 23.29 34.55 -1.03
CA PHE A 8 22.94 33.33 -0.31
C PHE A 8 21.62 32.80 -0.89
N ILE A 9 21.71 31.79 -1.77
CA ILE A 9 20.52 31.05 -2.23
C ILE A 9 20.21 30.02 -1.14
N SER A 10 19.21 30.30 -0.30
CA SER A 10 18.69 29.27 0.60
C SER A 10 17.97 28.20 -0.24
N LEU A 11 18.46 26.96 -0.20
CA LEU A 11 17.73 25.81 -0.72
C LEU A 11 16.46 25.62 0.13
N PHE A 12 15.34 26.15 -0.35
CA PHE A 12 14.03 25.76 0.14
C PHE A 12 13.76 24.36 -0.40
N THR A 13 13.99 23.32 0.40
CA THR A 13 13.55 21.96 0.03
C THR A 13 12.04 21.95 0.04
N ILE A 14 11.45 22.07 -1.16
CA ILE A 14 10.04 21.80 -1.37
C ILE A 14 9.85 20.32 -1.05
N ASN A 15 9.29 20.01 0.11
CA ASN A 15 8.81 18.66 0.40
C ASN A 15 7.56 18.44 -0.46
N SER A 16 7.76 18.18 -1.75
CA SER A 16 6.71 17.64 -2.59
C SER A 16 6.33 16.29 -2.00
N PHE A 17 5.14 16.18 -1.42
CA PHE A 17 4.50 14.89 -1.22
C PHE A 17 4.20 14.31 -2.62
N CYS A 18 5.21 13.72 -3.25
CA CYS A 18 4.95 12.80 -4.35
C CYS A 18 4.36 11.56 -3.69
N GLN A 19 3.06 11.34 -3.85
CA GLN A 19 2.49 10.02 -3.64
C GLN A 19 3.16 9.13 -4.70
N ASN A 20 4.10 8.31 -4.27
CA ASN A 20 4.87 7.52 -5.22
C ASN A 20 3.95 6.46 -5.81
N ASP A 21 3.68 6.59 -7.10
CA ASP A 21 3.16 5.48 -7.89
C ASP A 21 4.06 4.27 -7.68
N PHE A 22 3.46 3.09 -7.52
CA PHE A 22 4.22 1.85 -7.39
C PHE A 22 3.56 0.74 -8.17
N THR A 23 4.35 -0.29 -8.49
CA THR A 23 3.86 -1.58 -8.95
C THR A 23 4.72 -2.66 -8.33
N GLU A 24 4.12 -3.53 -7.54
CA GLU A 24 4.83 -4.53 -6.75
C GLU A 24 4.11 -5.88 -6.85
N LYS A 25 4.90 -6.95 -6.96
CA LYS A 25 4.40 -8.33 -6.96
C LYS A 25 4.57 -8.94 -5.59
N THR A 26 3.63 -9.78 -5.22
CA THR A 26 3.71 -10.61 -4.02
C THR A 26 3.79 -12.09 -4.42
N SER A 27 4.38 -12.89 -3.53
CA SER A 27 4.60 -14.32 -3.76
C SER A 27 3.88 -15.19 -2.73
N PHE A 28 3.44 -14.61 -1.62
CA PHE A 28 2.82 -15.35 -0.52
C PHE A 28 1.58 -14.65 0.05
N LYS A 29 0.52 -15.43 0.27
CA LYS A 29 -0.66 -15.01 1.04
C LYS A 29 -0.70 -15.76 2.36
N GLN A 30 -0.94 -15.03 3.44
CA GLN A 30 -1.14 -15.63 4.75
C GLN A 30 -2.55 -16.20 4.85
N LYS A 31 -2.62 -17.46 5.23
CA LYS A 31 -3.85 -18.17 5.54
C LYS A 31 -4.38 -17.75 6.92
N PRO A 32 -5.66 -18.03 7.23
CA PRO A 32 -6.24 -17.76 8.56
C PRO A 32 -5.49 -18.44 9.73
N ASN A 33 -4.83 -19.58 9.50
CA ASN A 33 -4.02 -20.27 10.50
C ASN A 33 -2.60 -19.69 10.66
N GLY A 34 -2.27 -18.61 9.93
CA GLY A 34 -0.98 -17.93 9.99
C GLY A 34 0.07 -18.45 9.02
N GLU A 35 -0.12 -19.62 8.40
CA GLU A 35 0.81 -20.16 7.40
C GLU A 35 0.84 -19.32 6.13
N LEU A 36 1.99 -19.31 5.45
CA LEU A 36 2.11 -18.73 4.11
C LEU A 36 1.82 -19.78 3.04
N ALA A 37 0.95 -19.43 2.09
CA ALA A 37 0.75 -20.16 0.84
C ALA A 37 1.34 -19.36 -0.32
N ALA A 38 1.89 -20.05 -1.32
CA ALA A 38 2.31 -19.42 -2.57
C ALA A 38 1.11 -18.78 -3.29
N GLU A 39 1.34 -17.64 -3.92
CA GLU A 39 0.39 -16.88 -4.74
C GLU A 39 1.15 -16.01 -5.75
N ASN A 40 0.41 -15.33 -6.62
CA ASN A 40 0.97 -14.57 -7.72
C ASN A 40 0.15 -13.29 -8.01
N PHE A 41 0.10 -12.38 -7.05
CA PHE A 41 -0.61 -11.11 -7.15
C PHE A 41 0.32 -9.96 -7.56
N SER A 42 -0.26 -8.99 -8.25
CA SER A 42 0.37 -7.70 -8.55
C SER A 42 -0.49 -6.56 -8.00
N PHE A 43 0.17 -5.60 -7.37
CA PHE A 43 -0.44 -4.42 -6.78
C PHE A 43 0.14 -3.18 -7.43
N SER A 44 -0.70 -2.29 -7.93
CA SER A 44 -0.24 -0.99 -8.43
C SER A 44 -1.08 0.14 -7.88
N TYR A 45 -0.41 1.22 -7.49
CA TYR A 45 -1.06 2.46 -7.11
C TYR A 45 -0.65 3.54 -8.08
N SER A 46 -1.64 4.24 -8.63
CA SER A 46 -1.41 5.47 -9.39
C SER A 46 -2.60 6.39 -9.31
N ASN A 47 -2.35 7.68 -9.09
CA ASN A 47 -3.37 8.74 -9.13
C ASN A 47 -4.65 8.42 -8.31
N GLY A 48 -4.49 7.97 -7.06
CA GLY A 48 -5.61 7.64 -6.17
C GLY A 48 -6.38 6.36 -6.52
N LYS A 49 -5.82 5.51 -7.40
CA LYS A 49 -6.39 4.21 -7.76
C LYS A 49 -5.40 3.10 -7.42
N LEU A 50 -5.83 2.17 -6.56
CA LEU A 50 -5.13 0.92 -6.29
C LEU A 50 -5.73 -0.19 -7.17
N THR A 51 -4.88 -0.88 -7.91
CA THR A 51 -5.23 -2.03 -8.74
C THR A 51 -4.63 -3.28 -8.11
N VAL A 52 -5.45 -4.31 -7.92
CA VAL A 52 -5.05 -5.63 -7.44
C VAL A 52 -5.34 -6.62 -8.56
N THR A 53 -4.30 -7.28 -9.03
CA THR A 53 -4.40 -8.29 -10.09
C THR A 53 -4.00 -9.64 -9.54
N ASP A 54 -4.93 -10.58 -9.53
CA ASP A 54 -4.62 -12.01 -9.42
C ASP A 54 -4.12 -12.47 -10.79
N MET A 55 -2.82 -12.72 -10.93
CA MET A 55 -2.21 -13.04 -12.23
C MET A 55 -2.48 -14.49 -12.65
N ASP A 56 -2.79 -15.39 -11.72
CA ASP A 56 -3.09 -16.79 -12.03
C ASP A 56 -4.50 -16.91 -12.62
N LEU A 57 -5.45 -16.15 -12.09
CA LEU A 57 -6.85 -16.13 -12.54
C LEU A 57 -7.16 -15.00 -13.54
N ASN A 58 -6.20 -14.11 -13.78
CA ASN A 58 -6.37 -12.88 -14.57
C ASN A 58 -7.56 -12.03 -14.10
N ILE A 59 -7.77 -11.96 -12.77
CA ILE A 59 -8.84 -11.17 -12.15
C ILE A 59 -8.26 -9.83 -11.73
N ILE A 60 -8.86 -8.73 -12.21
CA ILE A 60 -8.44 -7.37 -11.89
C ILE A 60 -9.51 -6.69 -11.03
N LYS A 61 -9.08 -6.16 -9.89
CA LYS A 61 -9.90 -5.33 -9.00
C LYS A 61 -9.31 -3.93 -8.91
N ASN A 62 -10.14 -2.92 -9.12
CA ASN A 62 -9.74 -1.52 -9.00
C ASN A 62 -10.44 -0.90 -7.79
N HIS A 63 -9.67 -0.14 -7.01
CA HIS A 63 -10.14 0.53 -5.82
C HIS A 63 -9.77 2.01 -5.91
N ALA A 64 -10.77 2.88 -5.83
CA ALA A 64 -10.52 4.29 -5.56
C ALA A 64 -10.13 4.42 -4.09
N VAL A 65 -8.96 4.99 -3.81
CA VAL A 65 -8.43 5.11 -2.45
C VAL A 65 -7.85 6.51 -2.24
N GLU A 66 -7.87 6.95 -0.99
CA GLU A 66 -7.22 8.17 -0.54
C GLU A 66 -6.12 7.82 0.46
N PHE A 67 -5.05 8.62 0.48
CA PHE A 67 -4.04 8.51 1.52
C PHE A 67 -4.69 8.75 2.89
N TYR A 68 -4.48 7.84 3.82
CA TYR A 68 -5.03 7.92 5.16
C TYR A 68 -3.95 8.35 6.17
N ASN A 69 -2.84 7.62 6.24
CA ASN A 69 -1.76 7.92 7.18
C ASN A 69 -0.43 7.28 6.74
N SER A 70 0.69 7.79 7.26
CA SER A 70 1.95 7.08 7.25
C SER A 70 2.71 7.27 8.56
N SER A 71 3.43 6.25 8.98
CA SER A 71 4.17 6.27 10.24
C SER A 71 5.27 5.22 10.25
N TYR A 72 6.23 5.36 11.15
CA TYR A 72 7.10 4.25 11.51
C TYR A 72 6.38 3.31 12.48
N SER A 73 6.74 2.03 12.46
CA SER A 73 6.38 1.09 13.52
C SER A 73 6.92 1.58 14.86
N ARG A 74 6.35 1.08 15.96
CA ARG A 74 6.73 1.50 17.32
C ARG A 74 8.23 1.32 17.61
N ASP A 75 8.83 0.28 17.05
CA ASP A 75 10.27 -0.03 17.15
C ASP A 75 11.14 0.67 16.10
N GLY A 76 10.53 1.41 15.17
CA GLY A 76 11.23 2.13 14.10
C GLY A 76 11.72 1.27 12.93
N ASN A 77 11.52 -0.06 12.99
CA ASN A 77 12.06 -1.00 12.02
C ASN A 77 11.33 -1.01 10.67
N PHE A 78 10.09 -0.53 10.63
CA PHE A 78 9.27 -0.52 9.43
C PHE A 78 8.64 0.84 9.19
N TYR A 79 8.47 1.18 7.92
CA TYR A 79 7.68 2.33 7.51
C TYR A 79 6.35 1.86 6.92
N LEU A 80 5.24 2.42 7.40
CA LEU A 80 3.89 2.05 7.02
C LEU A 80 3.26 3.18 6.22
N VAL A 81 2.54 2.83 5.16
CA VAL A 81 1.66 3.74 4.41
C VAL A 81 0.29 3.10 4.35
N ALA A 82 -0.73 3.80 4.79
CA ALA A 82 -2.11 3.34 4.76
C ALA A 82 -2.94 4.21 3.81
N TYR A 83 -3.74 3.54 3.01
CA TYR A 83 -4.78 4.13 2.17
C TYR A 83 -6.13 3.59 2.61
N MET A 84 -7.18 4.39 2.48
CA MET A 84 -8.55 3.99 2.74
C MET A 84 -9.39 4.18 1.48
N SER A 85 -10.39 3.33 1.26
CA SER A 85 -11.33 3.51 0.16
C SER A 85 -11.94 4.92 0.16
N ASP A 86 -11.99 5.54 -1.02
CA ASP A 86 -12.60 6.85 -1.21
C ASP A 86 -14.13 6.72 -1.19
N LEU A 87 -14.75 7.10 -0.07
CA LEU A 87 -16.20 7.00 0.12
C LEU A 87 -16.99 7.84 -0.88
N LYS A 88 -16.44 8.97 -1.36
CA LYS A 88 -17.14 9.86 -2.31
C LYS A 88 -17.20 9.26 -3.71
N LYS A 89 -16.18 8.47 -4.07
CA LYS A 89 -16.12 7.74 -5.33
C LYS A 89 -16.73 6.34 -5.23
N PHE A 90 -17.01 5.85 -4.02
CA PHE A 90 -17.65 4.56 -3.79
C PHE A 90 -19.08 4.50 -4.33
N ASP A 91 -19.88 5.55 -4.12
CA ASP A 91 -21.31 5.61 -4.51
C ASP A 91 -21.54 5.77 -6.03
N GLN A 92 -20.47 6.04 -6.81
CA GLN A 92 -20.56 6.32 -8.25
C GLN A 92 -20.30 5.08 -9.13
N VAL A 93 -19.95 3.95 -8.54
CA VAL A 93 -19.62 2.70 -9.24
C VAL A 93 -20.47 1.59 -8.62
N ASP A 94 -21.08 0.76 -9.48
CA ASP A 94 -22.01 -0.33 -9.14
C ASP A 94 -21.67 -1.02 -7.80
N SER A 95 -22.47 -0.68 -6.78
CA SER A 95 -22.25 -0.98 -5.35
C SER A 95 -22.21 -2.47 -5.03
N LYS A 96 -22.53 -3.35 -5.99
CA LYS A 96 -22.49 -4.81 -5.87
C LYS A 96 -21.11 -5.44 -6.05
N LYS A 97 -20.07 -4.66 -6.37
CA LYS A 97 -18.69 -5.16 -6.54
C LYS A 97 -17.63 -4.32 -5.83
N ASN A 98 -18.04 -3.28 -5.11
CA ASN A 98 -17.12 -2.36 -4.48
C ASN A 98 -16.82 -2.75 -3.05
N PHE A 99 -15.52 -2.84 -2.79
CA PHE A 99 -14.90 -3.17 -1.53
C PHE A 99 -14.58 -1.87 -0.78
N LEU A 100 -15.09 -1.73 0.45
CA LEU A 100 -14.59 -0.73 1.39
C LEU A 100 -13.52 -1.36 2.26
N GLY A 101 -12.36 -0.72 2.36
CA GLY A 101 -11.31 -1.22 3.23
C GLY A 101 -10.14 -0.27 3.41
N ILE A 102 -9.19 -0.75 4.21
CA ILE A 102 -7.91 -0.11 4.46
C ILE A 102 -6.82 -0.97 3.85
N PHE A 103 -5.94 -0.34 3.09
CA PHE A 103 -4.80 -0.96 2.43
C PHE A 103 -3.53 -0.44 3.07
N THR A 104 -2.83 -1.29 3.82
CA THR A 104 -1.61 -0.93 4.54
C THR A 104 -0.40 -1.59 3.91
N PHE A 105 0.55 -0.77 3.49
CA PHE A 105 1.80 -1.15 2.86
C PHE A 105 2.94 -1.02 3.86
N PHE A 106 3.70 -2.07 4.07
CA PHE A 106 4.82 -2.14 5.01
C PHE A 106 6.11 -2.17 4.21
N TYR A 107 7.00 -1.21 4.49
CA TYR A 107 8.31 -1.08 3.89
C TYR A 107 9.39 -1.30 4.95
N ASP A 108 10.57 -1.75 4.53
CA ASP A 108 11.75 -1.86 5.41
C ASP A 108 12.24 -0.50 5.93
N LYS A 109 11.99 0.58 5.19
CA LYS A 109 12.21 1.97 5.58
C LYS A 109 11.42 2.89 4.65
N LYS A 110 11.37 4.19 4.97
CA LYS A 110 10.74 5.18 4.08
C LYS A 110 11.43 5.19 2.71
N GLY A 111 10.65 4.94 1.65
CA GLY A 111 11.15 4.84 0.27
C GLY A 111 11.98 3.58 -0.01
N GLY A 112 11.93 2.59 0.89
CA GLY A 112 12.60 1.31 0.72
C GLY A 112 11.73 0.26 0.03
N ALA A 113 12.07 -1.01 0.23
CA ALA A 113 11.40 -2.12 -0.43
C ALA A 113 10.09 -2.48 0.26
N LEU A 114 9.06 -2.81 -0.52
CA LEU A 114 7.80 -3.32 0.01
C LEU A 114 7.99 -4.74 0.55
N LEU A 115 7.49 -4.96 1.77
CA LEU A 115 7.57 -6.23 2.49
C LEU A 115 6.22 -6.94 2.50
N LYS A 116 5.18 -6.21 2.93
CA LYS A 116 3.86 -6.78 3.20
C LYS A 116 2.77 -5.80 2.82
N ILE A 117 1.67 -6.34 2.32
CA ILE A 117 0.43 -5.62 2.08
C ILE A 117 -0.65 -6.26 2.94
N LYS A 118 -1.35 -5.45 3.74
CA LYS A 118 -2.51 -5.86 4.50
C LYS A 118 -3.75 -5.15 3.97
N ILE A 119 -4.79 -5.91 3.72
CA ILE A 119 -6.07 -5.42 3.23
C ILE A 119 -7.11 -5.79 4.28
N ASP A 120 -7.62 -4.79 4.98
CA ASP A 120 -8.67 -4.94 5.98
C ASP A 120 -9.99 -4.47 5.36
N SER A 121 -10.90 -5.42 5.09
CA SER A 121 -12.25 -5.09 4.60
C SER A 121 -13.08 -4.47 5.71
N ILE A 122 -13.79 -3.39 5.41
CA ILE A 122 -14.77 -2.78 6.31
C ILE A 122 -16.17 -3.36 6.03
N LEU A 123 -16.46 -3.72 4.79
CA LEU A 123 -17.69 -4.40 4.37
C LEU A 123 -17.36 -5.48 3.32
N ASP A 124 -17.71 -6.74 3.62
CA ASP A 124 -17.64 -7.88 2.70
C ASP A 124 -19.06 -8.30 2.30
N ASP A 125 -19.32 -8.29 1.00
CA ASP A 125 -20.59 -8.56 0.33
C ASP A 125 -21.13 -9.99 0.56
N LYS A 126 -20.32 -10.90 1.13
CA LYS A 126 -20.73 -12.29 1.38
C LYS A 126 -20.98 -12.66 2.83
N THR A 127 -20.48 -11.89 3.82
CA THR A 127 -20.53 -12.32 5.23
C THR A 127 -20.79 -11.23 6.26
N ASN A 128 -20.89 -9.95 5.89
CA ASN A 128 -20.98 -8.84 6.85
C ASN A 128 -19.85 -8.85 7.90
N ARG A 129 -18.71 -9.49 7.58
CA ARG A 129 -17.54 -9.56 8.45
C ARG A 129 -16.32 -9.01 7.73
N PRO A 130 -15.40 -8.34 8.44
CA PRO A 130 -14.15 -7.89 7.85
C PRO A 130 -13.32 -9.10 7.42
N ALA A 131 -13.08 -9.24 6.10
CA ALA A 131 -12.05 -10.16 5.59
C ALA A 131 -10.70 -9.44 5.65
N ASN A 132 -9.69 -10.12 6.22
CA ASN A 132 -8.33 -9.58 6.31
C ASN A 132 -7.43 -10.43 5.42
N ASP A 133 -7.00 -9.87 4.30
CA ASP A 133 -6.01 -10.50 3.44
C ASP A 133 -4.63 -9.91 3.73
N VAL A 134 -3.61 -10.77 3.79
CA VAL A 134 -2.23 -10.35 4.00
C VAL A 134 -1.34 -11.02 2.98
N PHE A 135 -0.63 -10.21 2.22
CA PHE A 135 0.28 -10.61 1.14
C PHE A 135 1.70 -10.20 1.49
N TYR A 136 2.68 -10.99 1.04
CA TYR A 136 4.09 -10.78 1.31
C TYR A 136 4.88 -10.89 0.01
N THR A 137 5.85 -9.99 -0.13
CA THR A 137 6.92 -10.15 -1.12
C THR A 137 7.91 -11.23 -0.63
N GLU A 138 8.81 -11.71 -1.50
CA GLU A 138 9.90 -12.60 -1.08
C GLU A 138 10.71 -12.01 0.09
N LYS A 139 11.11 -10.74 -0.07
CA LYS A 139 11.82 -10.01 0.98
C LYS A 139 10.99 -9.87 2.26
N GLY A 140 9.68 -9.66 2.13
CA GLY A 140 8.78 -9.61 3.27
C GLY A 140 8.74 -10.92 4.04
N LYS A 141 8.72 -12.06 3.35
CA LYS A 141 8.79 -13.38 3.98
C LYS A 141 10.10 -13.54 4.75
N GLU A 142 11.22 -13.22 4.14
CA GLU A 142 12.55 -13.31 4.77
C GLU A 142 12.65 -12.43 6.02
N VAL A 143 12.22 -11.17 5.93
CA VAL A 143 12.34 -10.21 7.04
C VAL A 143 11.40 -10.52 8.20
N ILE A 144 10.18 -11.00 7.93
CA ILE A 144 9.13 -11.14 8.94
C ILE A 144 9.07 -12.54 9.54
N PHE A 145 9.35 -13.58 8.74
CA PHE A 145 9.23 -14.98 9.15
C PHE A 145 10.57 -15.72 9.13
N GLY A 146 11.66 -15.06 8.77
CA GLY A 146 12.98 -15.67 8.72
C GLY A 146 13.43 -16.19 10.09
N ASN A 147 13.91 -17.44 10.07
CA ASN A 147 15.22 -17.76 10.62
C ASN A 147 16.29 -17.38 9.61
#